data_AF-A0A8S2UJ69-F1
#
_entry.id   AF-A0A8S2UJ69-F1
#
_cell.length_a   1.000
_cell.length_b   1.000
_cell.length_c   1.000
_cell.angle_alpha   90.00
_cell.angle_beta   90.00
_cell.angle_gamma   90.00
#
_symmetry.space_group_name_H-M   'P 1'
#
loop_
_entity.id
_entity.type
_entity.pdbx_description
1 polymer ?
#
loop_
_entity_poly.entity_id
_entity_poly.type
_entity_poly.pdbx_seq_one_letter_code
_entity_poly.pdbx_strand_id
1 'polypeptide(L)'
;MGSVVRYCESSMRNGFGLKYIYQFLNIPFLQLQRECLLQQLQVNARDMDASLEEIDAYARSDEHNYDSFIEMLANKRRTKQEALAGDAFT
;
A
#
# COMPACT_ATOMS: atom_id res chain seq x y z
N MET A 1 24.32 -22.97 -3.72
CA MET A 1 24.51 -23.40 -5.13
C MET A 1 25.76 -22.70 -5.64
N GLY A 2 26.80 -23.45 -6.01
CA GLY A 2 28.07 -22.86 -6.47
C GLY A 2 27.87 -21.96 -7.68
N SER A 3 28.64 -20.88 -7.77
CA SER A 3 28.66 -20.02 -8.95
C SER A 3 29.11 -20.84 -10.15
N VAL A 4 28.18 -21.15 -11.04
CA VAL A 4 28.49 -21.84 -12.30
C VAL A 4 29.26 -20.85 -13.17
N VAL A 5 30.57 -21.05 -13.28
CA VAL A 5 31.41 -20.31 -14.22
C VAL A 5 30.94 -20.66 -15.62
N ARG A 6 30.58 -19.65 -16.42
CA ARG A 6 30.21 -19.85 -17.82
C ARG A 6 31.24 -19.20 -18.74
N TYR A 7 31.68 -19.96 -19.74
CA TYR A 7 32.67 -19.54 -20.73
C TYR A 7 32.04 -19.46 -22.12
N CYS A 8 32.43 -18.46 -22.90
CA CYS A 8 32.00 -18.29 -24.29
C CYS A 8 33.07 -17.51 -25.08
N GLU A 9 33.35 -17.95 -26.31
CA GLU A 9 34.17 -17.20 -27.27
C GLU A 9 33.35 -16.07 -27.90
N SER A 10 33.93 -14.88 -28.03
CA SER A 10 33.27 -13.72 -28.63
C SER A 10 34.24 -12.91 -29.48
N SER A 11 33.72 -12.23 -30.49
CA SER A 11 34.50 -11.31 -31.33
C SER A 11 33.70 -10.03 -31.54
N MET A 12 34.20 -8.93 -30.98
CA MET A 12 33.61 -7.60 -31.18
C MET A 12 33.78 -7.09 -32.61
N ARG A 13 34.74 -7.65 -33.37
CA ARG A 13 35.00 -7.26 -34.76
C ARG A 13 33.89 -7.72 -35.71
N ASN A 14 33.35 -8.91 -35.49
CA ASN A 14 32.30 -9.50 -36.36
C ASN A 14 30.96 -9.67 -35.63
N GLY A 15 30.87 -9.28 -34.35
CA GLY A 15 29.65 -9.37 -33.55
C GLY A 15 29.34 -10.76 -32.99
N PHE A 16 30.22 -11.75 -33.19
CA PHE A 16 30.02 -13.10 -32.66
C PHE A 16 30.01 -13.10 -31.13
N GLY A 17 29.03 -13.78 -30.52
CA GLY A 17 28.92 -13.92 -29.06
C GLY A 17 28.38 -12.70 -28.31
N LEU A 18 28.08 -11.58 -28.98
CA LEU A 18 27.56 -10.37 -28.31
C LEU A 18 26.22 -10.61 -27.59
N LYS A 19 25.31 -11.40 -28.18
CA LYS A 19 24.04 -11.76 -27.54
C LYS A 19 24.26 -12.51 -26.22
N TYR A 20 25.26 -13.39 -26.18
CA TYR A 20 25.62 -14.13 -24.98
C TYR A 20 26.15 -13.18 -23.88
N ILE A 21 27.05 -12.27 -24.25
CA ILE A 21 27.58 -11.26 -23.32
C ILE A 21 26.45 -10.39 -22.77
N TYR A 22 25.56 -9.90 -23.64
CA TYR A 22 24.41 -9.09 -23.23
C TYR A 22 23.53 -9.84 -22.21
N GLN A 23 23.22 -11.11 -22.47
CA GLN A 23 22.42 -11.94 -21.56
C GLN A 23 23.14 -12.19 -20.24
N PHE A 24 24.45 -12.45 -20.27
CA PHE A 24 25.26 -12.66 -19.07
C PHE A 24 25.27 -11.41 -18.19
N LEU A 25 25.54 -10.24 -18.80
CA LEU A 25 25.55 -8.96 -18.10
C LEU A 25 24.16 -8.56 -17.61
N ASN A 26 23.08 -9.07 -18.21
CA ASN A 26 21.71 -8.82 -17.76
C ASN A 26 21.38 -9.54 -16.42
N ILE A 27 22.05 -10.66 -16.10
CA ILE A 27 21.69 -11.46 -14.92
C ILE A 27 21.80 -10.67 -13.61
N PRO A 28 22.90 -9.92 -13.32
CA PRO A 28 22.97 -9.08 -12.14
C PRO A 28 21.82 -8.06 -12.02
N PHE A 29 21.38 -7.46 -13.13
CA PHE A 29 20.27 -6.50 -13.11
C PHE A 29 18.95 -7.18 -12.77
N LEU A 30 18.70 -8.39 -13.31
CA LEU A 30 17.53 -9.18 -12.97
C LEU A 30 17.55 -9.64 -11.50
N GLN A 31 18.74 -9.97 -10.98
CA GLN A 31 18.90 -10.30 -9.56
C GLN A 31 18.56 -9.10 -8.67
N LEU A 32 19.10 -7.91 -8.98
CA LEU A 32 18.79 -6.69 -8.26
C LEU A 32 17.30 -6.33 -8.34
N GLN A 33 16.69 -6.48 -9.53
CA GLN A 33 15.26 -6.25 -9.70
C GLN A 33 14.42 -7.19 -8.84
N ARG A 34 14.79 -8.47 -8.78
CA ARG A 34 14.13 -9.46 -7.91
C ARG A 34 14.26 -9.09 -6.44
N GLU A 35 15.44 -8.67 -6.00
CA GLU A 35 15.66 -8.24 -4.61
C GLU A 35 14.81 -7.02 -4.25
N CYS A 36 14.75 -6.03 -5.13
CA CYS A 36 13.91 -4.84 -4.96
C CYS A 36 12.42 -5.20 -4.85
N LEU A 37 11.91 -6.07 -5.73
CA LEU A 37 10.52 -6.53 -5.68
C LEU A 37 10.20 -7.26 -4.37
N LEU A 38 11.12 -8.09 -3.87
CA LEU A 38 10.94 -8.78 -2.59
C LEU A 38 10.88 -7.79 -1.42
N GLN A 39 11.70 -6.74 -1.44
CA GLN A 39 11.64 -5.68 -0.43
C GLN A 39 10.31 -4.91 -0.50
N GLN A 40 9.83 -4.59 -1.70
CA GLN A 40 8.54 -3.93 -1.88
C GLN A 40 7.38 -4.77 -1.36
N LEU A 41 7.40 -6.09 -1.60
CA LEU A 41 6.40 -7.00 -1.04
C LEU A 41 6.45 -7.03 0.49
N GLN A 42 7.63 -7.00 1.09
CA GLN A 42 7.77 -6.93 2.56
C GLN A 42 7.22 -5.64 3.14
N VAL A 43 7.47 -4.50 2.49
CA VAL A 43 6.91 -3.20 2.90
C VAL A 43 5.39 -3.23 2.78
N ASN A 44 4.86 -3.65 1.63
CA ASN A 44 3.43 -3.73 1.42
C ASN A 44 2.71 -4.63 2.43
N ALA A 45 3.31 -5.76 2.81
CA ALA A 45 2.76 -6.62 3.86
C ALA A 45 2.67 -5.88 5.21
N ARG A 46 3.72 -5.18 5.62
CA ARG A 46 3.72 -4.38 6.85
C ARG A 46 2.71 -3.25 6.82
N ASP A 47 2.59 -2.55 5.69
CA ASP A 47 1.63 -1.45 5.54
C ASP A 47 0.20 -1.97 5.62
N MET A 48 -0.07 -3.15 5.06
CA MET A 48 -1.37 -3.81 5.16
C MET A 48 -1.70 -4.20 6.60
N ASP A 49 -0.75 -4.82 7.30
CA ASP A 49 -0.92 -5.22 8.69
C ASP A 49 -1.17 -3.98 9.58
N ALA A 50 -0.41 -2.90 9.40
CA ALA A 50 -0.61 -1.65 10.11
C ALA A 50 -1.99 -1.03 9.83
N SER A 51 -2.43 -1.05 8.56
CA SER A 51 -3.76 -0.55 8.20
C SER A 51 -4.88 -1.35 8.86
N LEU A 52 -4.72 -2.67 8.96
CA LEU A 52 -5.68 -3.53 9.66
C LEU A 52 -5.72 -3.23 11.17
N GLU A 53 -4.56 -3.05 11.79
CA GLU A 53 -4.47 -2.66 13.20
C GLU A 53 -5.13 -1.31 13.47
N GLU A 54 -4.95 -0.32 12.59
CA GLU A 54 -5.63 0.96 12.67
C GLU A 54 -7.16 0.81 12.57
N ILE A 55 -7.65 0.05 11.60
CA ILE A 55 -9.08 -0.22 11.44
C ILE A 55 -9.65 -0.90 12.70
N ASP A 56 -8.95 -1.89 13.24
CA ASP A 56 -9.35 -2.57 14.48
C ASP A 56 -9.36 -1.63 15.68
N ALA A 57 -8.40 -0.71 15.76
CA ALA A 57 -8.37 0.31 16.81
C ALA A 57 -9.55 1.28 16.68
N TYR A 58 -9.88 1.72 15.46
CA TYR A 58 -11.06 2.54 15.18
C TYR A 58 -12.36 1.81 15.51
N ALA A 59 -12.46 0.51 15.22
CA ALA A 59 -13.64 -0.28 15.51
C ALA A 59 -13.86 -0.47 17.03
N ARG A 60 -12.77 -0.45 17.82
CA ARG A 60 -12.81 -0.54 19.28
C ARG A 60 -13.05 0.81 19.95
N SER A 61 -12.83 1.93 19.26
CA SER A 61 -13.12 3.25 19.81
C SER A 61 -14.62 3.57 19.66
N ASP A 62 -15.21 4.17 20.70
CA ASP A 62 -16.62 4.61 20.69
C ASP A 62 -16.88 5.76 19.69
N GLU A 63 -15.84 6.27 19.05
CA GLU A 63 -15.85 7.40 18.10
C GLU A 63 -16.61 7.07 16.80
N HIS A 64 -16.80 5.78 16.51
CA HIS A 64 -17.56 5.28 15.35
C HIS A 64 -18.87 4.57 15.73
N ASN A 65 -19.44 4.85 16.91
CA ASN A 65 -20.76 4.34 17.25
C ASN A 65 -21.84 5.06 16.41
N TYR A 66 -22.40 4.32 15.44
CA TYR A 66 -23.44 4.83 14.54
C TYR A 66 -24.67 5.34 15.31
N ASP A 67 -25.05 4.67 16.39
CA ASP A 67 -26.22 5.06 17.20
C ASP A 67 -25.99 6.41 17.88
N SER A 68 -24.80 6.62 18.44
CA SER A 68 -24.39 7.91 19.03
C SER A 68 -24.42 9.05 17.99
N PHE A 69 -24.01 8.77 16.75
CA PHE A 69 -24.07 9.75 15.66
C PHE A 69 -25.51 10.09 15.26
N ILE A 70 -26.38 9.09 15.15
CA ILE A 70 -27.80 9.29 14.83
C ILE A 70 -28.51 10.05 15.95
N GLU A 71 -28.20 9.76 17.21
CA GLU A 71 -28.72 10.47 18.36
C GLU A 71 -28.30 11.95 18.35
N MET A 72 -27.02 12.24 18.06
CA MET A 72 -26.54 13.60 17.88
C MET A 72 -27.33 14.34 16.78
N LEU A 73 -27.58 13.71 15.63
CA LEU A 73 -28.36 14.30 14.54
C LEU A 73 -29.81 14.55 14.93
N ALA A 74 -30.43 13.62 15.65
CA ALA A 74 -31.80 13.77 16.15
C ALA A 74 -31.91 14.94 17.14
N ASN A 75 -30.95 15.06 18.06
CA ASN A 75 -30.88 16.16 19.03
C ASN A 75 -30.67 17.52 18.34
N LYS A 76 -29.83 17.57 17.30
CA LYS A 76 -29.66 18.78 16.47
C LYS A 76 -30.95 19.20 15.76
N ARG A 77 -31.78 18.24 15.32
CA ARG A 77 -33.08 18.53 14.69
C ARG A 77 -34.08 19.06 15.70
N ARG A 78 -34.17 18.46 16.90
CA ARG A 78 -35.07 18.93 17.98
C ARG A 78 -34.73 20.35 18.43
N THR A 79 -33.47 20.61 18.76
CA THR A 79 -33.02 21.96 19.17
C THR A 79 -33.33 23.02 18.12
N LYS A 80 -33.16 22.71 16.83
CA LYS A 80 -33.53 23.62 15.74
C LYS A 80 -35.04 23.87 15.67
N GLN A 81 -35.86 22.84 15.87
CA GLN A 81 -37.32 22.98 15.91
C GLN A 81 -37.80 23.78 17.14
N GLU A 82 -37.18 23.57 18.30
CA GLU A 82 -37.47 24.32 19.51
C GLU A 82 -37.10 25.81 19.39
N ALA A 83 -35.95 26.12 18.76
CA ALA A 83 -35.58 27.52 18.46
C ALA A 83 -36.59 28.19 17.52
N LEU A 84 -37.00 27.49 16.44
CA LEU A 84 -38.02 27.99 15.51
C LEU A 84 -39.40 28.17 16.16
N ALA A 85 -39.77 27.29 17.11
CA ALA A 85 -41.03 27.40 17.85
C ALA A 85 -41.00 28.52 18.90
N GLY A 86 -39.84 28.77 19.52
CA GLY A 86 -39.63 29.90 20.43
C GLY A 86 -39.74 31.25 19.73
N ASP A 87 -39.13 31.38 18.55
CA ASP A 87 -39.20 32.59 17.71
C ASP A 87 -40.62 32.83 17.15
N ALA A 88 -41.45 31.79 17.02
CA ALA A 88 -42.83 31.92 16.55
C ALA A 88 -43.82 32.39 17.65
N PHE A 89 -43.40 32.40 18.92
CA PHE A 89 -44.22 32.81 20.08
C PHE A 89 -43.79 34.17 20.68
N THR A 90 -42.84 34.86 20.04
CA THR A 90 -42.43 36.25 20.31
C THR A 90 -42.81 37.16 19.15
#